data_AF-A0A7V9GM14-F1
#
_entry.id   AF-A0A7V9GM14-F1
#
_cell.length_a   1.000
_cell.length_b   1.000
_cell.length_c   1.000
_cell.angle_alpha   90.00
_cell.angle_beta   90.00
_cell.angle_gamma   90.00
#
_symmetry.space_group_name_H-M   'P 1'
#
loop_
_entity.id
_entity.type
_entity.pdbx_description
1 polymer ?
#
loop_
_entity_poly.entity_id
_entity_poly.type
_entity_poly.pdbx_seq_one_letter_code
_entity_poly.pdbx_strand_id
1 'polypeptide(L)'
;MKHIYIFLFIAFVLTQIKTSAQGCVAIKGTAGVCGRPADAKGWELNLNNRYYTSYKHFVGTIEQKHRIDEKSNVINHAYELNVTAIRTLNVRWSLAITLPVLAFGRSSLYEHDRQNRYSTHSLGLGDIRLSAYRWMLDPVTSHKGNLQLGMGIKLPTGNYNYQDYFYRKTDSAVLGAVDQSIQLGDGGTGFTFELNSFYNFSHKVGAYGGAFYLVNPGEVNGTSTSRGATPSTTAIKYNTDVMSIPDLFMARAGLTYMIKQVTFTGGIRMEGLPSEDLIG
;
A
#
# COMPACT_ATOMS: atom_id res chain seq x y z
N MET A 1 -42.11 11.99 6.00
CA MET A 1 -41.03 10.99 6.05
C MET A 1 -39.96 11.18 4.97
N LYS A 2 -40.28 11.35 3.66
CA LYS A 2 -39.26 11.60 2.60
C LYS A 2 -38.35 12.80 2.87
N HIS A 3 -38.87 13.88 3.45
CA HIS A 3 -38.08 15.09 3.76
C HIS A 3 -37.09 14.92 4.92
N ILE A 4 -37.35 13.99 5.85
CA ILE A 4 -36.45 13.71 6.99
C ILE A 4 -35.18 13.00 6.51
N TYR A 5 -35.30 12.06 5.56
CA TYR A 5 -34.13 11.39 4.96
C TYR A 5 -33.28 12.34 4.12
N ILE A 6 -33.90 13.30 3.43
CA ILE A 6 -33.17 14.35 2.69
C ILE A 6 -32.44 15.27 3.66
N PHE A 7 -33.07 15.66 4.77
CA PHE A 7 -32.43 16.48 5.79
C PHE A 7 -31.26 15.76 6.49
N LEU A 8 -31.41 14.47 6.79
CA LEU A 8 -30.32 13.64 7.34
C LEU A 8 -29.17 13.43 6.35
N PHE A 9 -29.48 13.26 5.06
CA PHE A 9 -28.47 13.15 4.01
C PHE A 9 -27.71 14.46 3.82
N ILE A 10 -28.41 15.60 3.79
CA ILE A 10 -27.80 16.93 3.72
C ILE A 10 -26.98 17.21 4.99
N ALA A 11 -27.46 16.84 6.17
CA ALA A 11 -26.71 16.97 7.42
C ALA A 11 -25.42 16.12 7.43
N PHE A 12 -25.45 14.91 6.84
CA PHE A 12 -24.27 14.05 6.69
C PHE A 12 -23.26 14.60 5.66
N VAL A 13 -23.74 15.24 4.58
CA VAL A 13 -22.87 15.91 3.60
C VAL A 13 -22.28 17.22 4.18
N LEU A 14 -22.99 17.88 5.09
CA LEU A 14 -22.56 19.12 5.75
C LEU A 14 -21.64 18.89 6.95
N THR A 15 -21.53 17.67 7.50
CA THR A 15 -20.47 17.35 8.45
C THR A 15 -19.13 17.30 7.72
N GLN A 16 -18.45 18.45 7.67
CA GLN A 16 -17.03 18.58 7.36
C GLN A 16 -16.23 17.84 8.44
N ILE A 17 -16.13 16.52 8.32
CA ILE A 17 -15.21 15.75 9.13
C ILE A 17 -13.82 16.27 8.74
N LYS A 18 -13.11 16.90 9.69
CA LYS A 18 -11.66 17.08 9.57
C LYS A 18 -11.06 15.68 9.53
N THR A 19 -10.98 15.10 8.34
CA THR A 19 -10.37 13.79 8.14
C THR A 19 -8.87 13.97 8.28
N SER A 20 -8.36 13.68 9.47
CA SER A 20 -6.93 13.56 9.74
C SER A 20 -6.42 12.29 9.07
N ALA A 21 -6.09 12.36 7.78
CA ALA A 21 -5.31 11.31 7.14
C ALA A 21 -3.84 11.49 7.56
N GLN A 22 -3.35 10.63 8.46
CA GLN A 22 -1.92 10.44 8.62
C GLN A 22 -1.48 9.47 7.51
N GLY A 23 -0.71 9.98 6.56
CA GLY A 23 -0.06 9.12 5.57
C GLY A 23 1.09 8.39 6.24
N CYS A 24 1.08 7.06 6.21
CA CYS A 24 2.26 6.27 6.53
C CYS A 24 3.30 6.38 5.40
N VAL A 25 4.51 5.87 5.63
CA VAL A 25 5.58 5.74 4.61
C VAL A 25 4.97 5.16 3.32
N ALA A 26 5.42 5.55 2.13
CA ALA A 26 4.83 5.08 0.87
C ALA A 26 4.69 3.54 0.85
N ILE A 27 3.44 3.05 0.79
CA ILE A 27 3.11 1.62 0.89
C ILE A 27 2.52 1.16 -0.43
N LYS A 28 3.08 0.08 -0.98
CA LYS A 28 2.55 -0.61 -2.16
C LYS A 28 1.11 -1.04 -1.89
N GLY A 29 0.18 -0.55 -2.70
CA GLY A 29 -1.25 -0.69 -2.51
C GLY A 29 -1.69 -2.14 -2.42
N THR A 30 -2.48 -2.45 -1.40
CA THR A 30 -3.16 -3.73 -1.25
C THR A 30 -4.50 -3.67 -2.01
N ALA A 31 -4.59 -4.44 -3.09
CA ALA A 31 -5.82 -4.57 -3.87
C ALA A 31 -6.92 -5.24 -3.03
N GLY A 32 -8.08 -4.60 -2.93
CA GLY A 32 -9.27 -5.21 -2.35
C GLY A 32 -10.01 -6.01 -3.41
N VAL A 33 -10.11 -7.32 -3.24
CA VAL A 33 -10.86 -8.19 -4.16
C VAL A 33 -12.35 -8.13 -3.81
N CYS A 34 -13.18 -7.66 -4.74
CA CYS A 34 -14.64 -7.76 -4.68
C CYS A 34 -15.08 -9.02 -5.43
N GLY A 35 -14.72 -10.20 -4.92
CA GLY A 35 -15.06 -11.47 -5.58
C GLY A 35 -16.56 -11.74 -5.51
N ARG A 36 -17.13 -12.32 -6.57
CA ARG A 36 -18.48 -12.93 -6.55
C ARG A 36 -18.37 -14.36 -6.03
N PRO A 37 -18.69 -14.64 -4.76
CA PRO A 37 -18.35 -15.93 -4.17
C PRO A 37 -19.28 -17.08 -4.62
N ALA A 38 -20.35 -16.78 -5.38
CA ALA A 38 -21.33 -17.76 -5.85
C ALA A 38 -20.97 -18.42 -7.20
N ASP A 39 -20.04 -17.85 -7.98
CA ASP A 39 -19.65 -18.40 -9.28
C ASP A 39 -18.54 -19.44 -9.09
N ALA A 40 -18.91 -20.72 -9.08
CA ALA A 40 -18.02 -21.83 -8.73
C ALA A 40 -16.84 -22.07 -9.70
N LYS A 41 -16.78 -21.35 -10.83
CA LYS A 41 -15.73 -21.45 -11.86
C LYS A 41 -15.61 -20.12 -12.59
N GLY A 42 -14.39 -19.69 -12.89
CA GLY A 42 -14.16 -18.50 -13.71
C GLY A 42 -12.79 -17.87 -13.52
N TRP A 43 -12.51 -16.87 -14.34
CA TRP A 43 -11.41 -15.94 -14.14
C TRP A 43 -11.99 -14.56 -13.82
N GLU A 44 -11.46 -13.91 -12.79
CA GLU A 44 -11.70 -12.51 -12.49
C GLU A 44 -10.40 -11.74 -12.70
N LEU A 45 -10.49 -10.60 -13.39
CA LEU A 45 -9.40 -9.65 -13.52
C LEU A 45 -9.75 -8.41 -12.71
N ASN A 46 -8.91 -8.10 -11.72
CA ASN A 46 -9.02 -6.91 -10.90
C ASN A 46 -7.90 -5.93 -11.28
N LEU A 47 -8.29 -4.71 -11.62
CA LEU A 47 -7.37 -3.60 -11.87
C LEU A 47 -7.59 -2.56 -10.77
N ASN A 48 -6.63 -2.43 -9.87
CA ASN A 48 -6.69 -1.46 -8.78
C ASN A 48 -5.63 -0.39 -9.00
N ASN A 49 -6.07 0.83 -9.28
CA ASN A 49 -5.21 1.98 -9.39
C ASN A 49 -5.25 2.84 -8.13
N ARG A 50 -4.08 3.33 -7.71
CA ARG A 50 -3.90 4.29 -6.63
C ARG A 50 -2.92 5.36 -7.06
N TYR A 51 -3.27 6.62 -6.83
CA TYR A 51 -2.34 7.74 -6.91
C TYR A 51 -2.40 8.53 -5.60
N TYR A 52 -1.25 8.87 -5.04
CA TYR A 52 -1.18 9.76 -3.88
C TYR A 52 0.08 10.61 -3.89
N THR A 53 0.03 11.69 -3.10
CA THR A 53 1.17 12.56 -2.86
C THR A 53 1.41 12.66 -1.36
N SER A 54 2.63 12.39 -0.92
CA SER A 54 3.05 12.60 0.46
C SER A 54 4.07 13.72 0.53
N TYR A 55 3.78 14.76 1.30
CA TYR A 55 4.66 15.93 1.44
C TYR A 55 4.84 16.41 2.89
N LYS A 56 4.04 15.84 3.80
CA LYS A 56 4.04 16.16 5.22
C LYS A 56 4.96 15.19 5.95
N HIS A 57 5.69 15.72 6.92
CA HIS A 57 6.60 14.94 7.73
C HIS A 57 6.13 14.96 9.19
N PHE A 58 6.12 13.79 9.82
CA PHE A 58 5.70 13.62 11.20
C PHE A 58 6.83 12.95 11.98
N VAL A 59 7.06 13.42 13.20
CA VAL A 59 7.91 12.74 14.21
C VAL A 59 6.97 12.31 15.32
N GLY A 60 6.72 11.01 15.41
CA GLY A 60 5.58 10.49 16.18
C GLY A 60 4.27 11.09 15.66
N THR A 61 3.54 11.80 16.52
CA THR A 61 2.26 12.44 16.18
C THR A 61 2.39 13.93 15.81
N ILE A 62 3.61 14.50 15.83
CA ILE A 62 3.84 15.93 15.65
C ILE A 62 4.27 16.24 14.21
N GLU A 63 3.43 17.00 13.49
CA GLU A 63 3.73 17.51 12.15
C GLU A 63 4.88 18.52 12.18
N GLN A 64 5.91 18.28 11.38
CA GLN A 64 7.08 19.15 11.21
C GLN A 64 6.79 20.25 10.18
N LYS A 65 5.92 21.21 10.57
CA LYS A 65 5.45 22.28 9.68
C LYS A 65 6.57 23.13 9.07
N HIS A 66 7.65 23.36 9.84
CA HIS A 66 8.81 24.12 9.38
C HIS A 66 9.40 23.59 8.06
N ARG A 67 9.32 22.27 7.81
CA ARG A 67 9.84 21.69 6.57
C ARG A 67 9.09 22.14 5.32
N ILE A 68 7.81 22.46 5.46
CA ILE A 68 7.00 23.00 4.36
C ILE A 68 7.35 24.48 4.16
N ASP A 69 7.43 25.24 5.26
CA ASP A 69 7.72 26.68 5.24
C ASP A 69 9.11 26.96 4.65
N GLU A 70 10.10 26.16 5.03
CA GLU A 70 11.49 26.20 4.53
C GLU A 70 11.67 25.50 3.17
N LYS A 71 10.61 24.87 2.63
CA LYS A 71 10.65 24.03 1.42
C LYS A 71 11.70 22.92 1.49
N SER A 72 12.08 22.45 2.68
CA SER A 72 13.01 21.35 2.92
C SER A 72 12.33 19.98 2.96
N ASN A 73 10.99 19.95 2.86
CA ASN A 73 10.18 18.75 2.85
C ASN A 73 10.47 17.83 1.64
N VAL A 74 10.29 16.52 1.85
CA VAL A 74 10.29 15.54 0.76
C VAL A 74 8.88 15.43 0.21
N ILE A 75 8.76 15.40 -1.11
CA ILE A 75 7.49 15.20 -1.81
C ILE A 75 7.58 13.91 -2.60
N ASN A 76 6.81 12.88 -2.24
CA ASN A 76 6.68 11.68 -3.04
C ASN A 76 5.38 11.73 -3.84
N HIS A 77 5.46 11.39 -5.12
CA HIS A 77 4.35 11.11 -6.00
C HIS A 77 4.34 9.62 -6.26
N ALA A 78 3.28 8.94 -5.85
CA ALA A 78 3.18 7.50 -5.95
C ALA A 78 2.01 7.10 -6.85
N TYR A 79 2.29 6.47 -7.98
CA TYR A 79 1.31 5.82 -8.83
C TYR A 79 1.51 4.31 -8.78
N GLU A 80 0.42 3.59 -8.54
CA GLU A 80 0.41 2.15 -8.37
C GLU A 80 -0.77 1.57 -9.14
N LEU A 81 -0.51 0.58 -9.98
CA LEU A 81 -1.53 -0.21 -10.67
C LEU A 81 -1.28 -1.68 -10.33
N ASN A 82 -2.16 -2.24 -9.51
CA ASN A 82 -2.17 -3.67 -9.24
C ASN A 82 -3.08 -4.37 -10.24
N VAL A 83 -2.50 -5.29 -11.01
CA VAL A 83 -3.21 -6.19 -11.90
C VAL A 83 -3.29 -7.55 -11.23
N THR A 84 -4.48 -7.94 -10.78
CA THR A 84 -4.69 -9.23 -10.12
C THR A 84 -5.59 -10.12 -10.97
N ALA A 85 -5.08 -11.27 -11.38
CA ALA A 85 -5.89 -12.31 -12.02
C ALA A 85 -6.22 -13.39 -10.99
N ILE A 86 -7.51 -13.72 -10.84
CA ILE A 86 -8.02 -14.67 -9.85
C ILE A 86 -8.72 -15.80 -10.59
N ARG A 87 -8.33 -17.04 -10.31
CA ARG A 87 -8.98 -18.24 -10.78
C ARG A 87 -9.81 -18.86 -9.66
N THR A 88 -11.13 -18.88 -9.82
CA THR A 88 -12.00 -19.63 -8.91
C THR A 88 -11.91 -21.12 -9.25
N LEU A 89 -11.47 -21.92 -8.28
CA LEU A 89 -11.33 -23.37 -8.42
C LEU A 89 -12.63 -24.10 -8.07
N ASN A 90 -13.31 -23.62 -7.03
CA ASN A 90 -14.63 -24.08 -6.58
C ASN A 90 -15.28 -23.00 -5.72
N VAL A 91 -16.46 -23.30 -5.14
CA VAL A 91 -17.23 -22.36 -4.30
C VAL A 91 -16.46 -21.82 -3.08
N ARG A 92 -15.35 -22.44 -2.66
CA ARG A 92 -14.55 -21.94 -1.53
C ARG A 92 -13.15 -21.49 -1.90
N TRP A 93 -12.52 -22.15 -2.86
CA TRP A 93 -11.09 -21.96 -3.16
C TRP A 93 -10.87 -21.11 -4.40
N SER A 94 -9.89 -20.22 -4.31
CA SER A 94 -9.43 -19.41 -5.44
C SER A 94 -7.91 -19.25 -5.38
N LEU A 95 -7.29 -19.09 -6.54
CA LEU A 95 -5.87 -18.75 -6.66
C LEU A 95 -5.75 -17.39 -7.33
N ALA A 96 -4.77 -16.60 -6.95
CA ALA A 96 -4.54 -15.29 -7.52
C ALA A 96 -3.06 -15.04 -7.81
N ILE A 97 -2.81 -14.34 -8.90
CA ILE A 97 -1.52 -13.72 -9.21
C ILE A 97 -1.71 -12.21 -9.25
N THR A 98 -0.89 -11.47 -8.52
CA THR A 98 -0.89 -10.01 -8.48
C THR A 98 0.42 -9.47 -9.05
N LEU A 99 0.31 -8.64 -10.07
CA LEU A 99 1.40 -7.93 -10.72
C LEU A 99 1.25 -6.42 -10.45
N PRO A 100 2.13 -5.82 -9.63
CA PRO A 100 2.15 -4.38 -9.43
C PRO A 100 2.96 -3.69 -10.54
N VAL A 101 2.37 -2.69 -11.19
CA VAL A 101 3.04 -1.72 -12.07
C VAL A 101 3.15 -0.41 -11.32
N LEU A 102 4.37 0.03 -11.06
CA LEU A 102 4.68 1.14 -10.15
C LEU A 102 5.38 2.25 -10.92
N ALA A 103 4.98 3.49 -10.66
CA ALA A 103 5.63 4.68 -11.17
C ALA A 103 5.72 5.70 -10.02
N PHE A 104 6.94 5.91 -9.54
CA PHE A 104 7.20 6.74 -8.38
C PHE A 104 8.11 7.91 -8.74
N GLY A 105 7.85 9.03 -8.09
CA GLY A 105 8.69 10.22 -8.15
C GLY A 105 8.94 10.74 -6.75
N ARG A 106 10.15 11.17 -6.47
CA ARG A 106 10.54 11.74 -5.19
C ARG A 106 11.31 13.02 -5.40
N SER A 107 10.82 14.09 -4.82
CA SER A 107 11.46 15.40 -4.84
C SER A 107 12.00 15.79 -3.48
N SER A 108 13.27 16.19 -3.41
CA SER A 108 13.92 16.59 -2.17
C SER A 108 15.09 17.57 -2.40
N LEU A 109 15.56 18.19 -1.31
CA LEU A 109 16.76 19.04 -1.29
C LEU A 109 17.94 18.29 -0.67
N TYR A 110 17.73 17.69 0.52
CA TYR A 110 18.82 17.17 1.34
C TYR A 110 19.51 15.92 0.76
N GLU A 111 18.83 15.19 -0.11
CA GLU A 111 19.39 14.02 -0.80
C GLU A 111 20.30 14.45 -1.97
N HIS A 112 20.21 15.72 -2.37
CA HIS A 112 20.94 16.37 -3.46
C HIS A 112 21.96 17.40 -2.92
N ASP A 113 21.96 18.62 -3.48
CA ASP A 113 22.94 19.69 -3.18
C ASP A 113 22.52 20.56 -1.97
N ARG A 114 21.37 20.28 -1.36
CA ARG A 114 20.77 21.03 -0.24
C ARG A 114 20.37 22.48 -0.58
N GLN A 115 20.51 22.91 -1.82
CA GLN A 115 20.20 24.28 -2.28
C GLN A 115 19.02 24.28 -3.25
N ASN A 116 19.06 23.39 -4.22
CA ASN A 116 18.06 23.25 -5.26
C ASN A 116 17.25 21.96 -5.04
N ARG A 117 16.00 22.02 -5.50
CA ARG A 117 15.10 20.88 -5.43
C ARG A 117 15.21 20.08 -6.72
N TYR A 118 15.54 18.80 -6.58
CA TYR A 118 15.57 17.86 -7.70
C TYR A 118 14.60 16.72 -7.45
N SER A 119 14.37 15.92 -8.48
CA SER A 119 13.49 14.76 -8.44
C SER A 119 14.19 13.53 -8.96
N THR A 120 13.97 12.41 -8.29
CA THR A 120 14.36 11.06 -8.73
C THR A 120 13.10 10.25 -9.04
N HIS A 121 13.21 9.31 -9.97
CA HIS A 121 12.06 8.55 -10.45
C HIS A 121 12.38 7.06 -10.55
N SER A 122 11.35 6.25 -10.44
CA SER A 122 11.39 4.83 -10.76
C SER A 122 10.12 4.42 -11.48
N LEU A 123 10.28 3.52 -12.45
CA LEU A 123 9.17 2.99 -13.23
C LEU A 123 9.45 1.51 -13.53
N GLY A 124 8.48 0.66 -13.26
CA GLY A 124 8.56 -0.73 -13.67
C GLY A 124 7.62 -1.64 -12.88
N LEU A 125 7.94 -2.92 -12.93
CA LEU A 125 7.22 -3.94 -12.16
C LEU A 125 7.73 -3.94 -10.73
N GLY A 126 6.81 -4.06 -9.78
CA GLY A 126 7.14 -4.40 -8.40
C GLY A 126 7.11 -5.91 -8.16
N ASP A 127 7.13 -6.28 -6.88
CA ASP A 127 7.17 -7.67 -6.46
C ASP A 127 5.84 -8.40 -6.71
N ILE A 128 5.88 -9.43 -7.57
CA ILE A 128 4.76 -10.30 -7.88
C ILE A 128 4.35 -11.09 -6.62
N ARG A 129 3.03 -11.23 -6.42
CA ARG A 129 2.47 -12.06 -5.36
C ARG A 129 1.59 -13.18 -5.92
N LEU A 130 1.78 -14.39 -5.40
CA LEU A 130 0.91 -15.53 -5.64
C LEU A 130 0.16 -15.83 -4.34
N SER A 131 -1.17 -15.78 -4.36
CA SER A 131 -2.02 -16.00 -3.18
C SER A 131 -3.05 -17.09 -3.43
N ALA A 132 -3.33 -17.91 -2.44
CA ALA A 132 -4.46 -18.82 -2.39
C ALA A 132 -5.47 -18.30 -1.37
N TYR A 133 -6.76 -18.32 -1.73
CA TYR A 133 -7.85 -17.86 -0.90
C TYR A 133 -8.85 -18.97 -0.62
N ARG A 134 -9.43 -18.94 0.58
CA ARG A 134 -10.48 -19.85 1.02
C ARG A 134 -11.59 -19.11 1.75
N TRP A 135 -12.83 -19.25 1.26
CA TRP A 135 -14.03 -18.96 2.06
C TRP A 135 -14.23 -20.01 3.15
N MET A 136 -14.42 -19.55 4.38
CA MET A 136 -14.56 -20.41 5.55
C MET A 136 -15.97 -20.97 5.68
N LEU A 137 -16.99 -20.14 5.41
CA LEU A 137 -18.37 -20.58 5.29
C LEU A 137 -18.70 -20.84 3.83
N ASP A 138 -19.67 -21.73 3.59
CA ASP A 138 -20.13 -21.99 2.24
C ASP A 138 -20.85 -20.76 1.67
N PRO A 139 -20.37 -20.13 0.58
CA PRO A 139 -21.03 -18.94 0.06
C PRO A 139 -22.43 -19.20 -0.52
N VAL A 140 -22.72 -20.46 -0.89
CA VAL A 140 -24.01 -20.86 -1.44
C VAL A 140 -25.10 -20.91 -0.35
N THR A 141 -24.73 -21.11 0.92
CA THR A 141 -25.70 -21.15 2.03
C THR A 141 -25.57 -19.94 2.96
N SER A 142 -24.37 -19.39 3.09
CA SER A 142 -24.06 -18.27 3.99
C SER A 142 -24.11 -16.92 3.27
N HIS A 143 -25.31 -16.50 2.86
CA HIS A 143 -25.50 -15.22 2.16
C HIS A 143 -25.43 -13.98 3.08
N LYS A 144 -25.67 -14.18 4.39
CA LYS A 144 -25.65 -13.08 5.36
C LYS A 144 -24.25 -12.64 5.73
N GLY A 145 -23.25 -13.50 5.67
CA GLY A 145 -21.88 -13.11 5.96
C GLY A 145 -20.91 -14.24 5.72
N ASN A 146 -19.65 -13.89 5.50
CA ASN A 146 -18.59 -14.86 5.29
C ASN A 146 -17.22 -14.26 5.66
N LEU A 147 -16.26 -15.16 5.82
CA LEU A 147 -14.87 -14.89 6.10
C LEU A 147 -14.03 -15.61 5.04
N GLN A 148 -13.14 -14.88 4.39
CA GLN A 148 -12.13 -15.40 3.49
C GLN A 148 -10.77 -15.25 4.14
N LEU A 149 -10.03 -16.35 4.18
CA LEU A 149 -8.62 -16.35 4.53
C LEU A 149 -7.79 -16.47 3.26
N GLY A 150 -6.68 -15.76 3.21
CA GLY A 150 -5.70 -15.83 2.13
C GLY A 150 -4.31 -16.06 2.69
N MET A 151 -3.53 -16.87 1.98
CA MET A 151 -2.10 -17.02 2.22
C MET A 151 -1.38 -16.91 0.88
N GLY A 152 -0.25 -16.23 0.85
CA GLY A 152 0.51 -16.06 -0.38
C GLY A 152 2.00 -15.92 -0.16
N ILE A 153 2.71 -15.91 -1.28
CA ILE A 153 4.15 -15.69 -1.37
C ILE A 153 4.40 -14.48 -2.26
N LYS A 154 5.22 -13.56 -1.77
CA LYS A 154 5.77 -12.42 -2.50
C LYS A 154 7.12 -12.82 -3.07
N LEU A 155 7.32 -12.61 -4.37
CA LEU A 155 8.54 -12.94 -5.11
C LEU A 155 9.35 -11.68 -5.41
N PRO A 156 10.67 -11.68 -5.18
CA PRO A 156 11.55 -10.52 -5.37
C PRO A 156 11.82 -10.27 -6.86
N THR A 157 10.82 -9.74 -7.54
CA THR A 157 10.80 -9.57 -9.00
C THR A 157 10.88 -8.11 -9.41
N GLY A 158 10.54 -7.19 -8.50
CA GLY A 158 10.76 -5.77 -8.72
C GLY A 158 12.24 -5.41 -8.57
N ASN A 159 12.69 -4.41 -9.33
CA ASN A 159 14.04 -3.90 -9.15
C ASN A 159 14.15 -3.20 -7.79
N TYR A 160 14.99 -3.75 -6.92
CA TYR A 160 15.25 -3.25 -5.56
C TYR A 160 16.49 -2.35 -5.48
N ASN A 161 17.23 -2.22 -6.58
CA ASN A 161 18.36 -1.30 -6.75
C ASN A 161 18.12 -0.44 -8.01
N TYR A 162 16.94 0.18 -8.09
CA TYR A 162 16.67 1.17 -9.13
C TYR A 162 17.55 2.40 -8.84
N GLN A 163 18.22 2.92 -9.86
CA GLN A 163 19.18 4.01 -9.72
C GLN A 163 18.74 5.25 -10.48
N ASP A 164 19.06 6.40 -9.91
CA ASP A 164 18.86 7.70 -10.56
C ASP A 164 19.98 8.66 -10.12
N TYR A 165 20.06 9.81 -10.78
CA TYR A 165 21.11 10.79 -10.58
C TYR A 165 20.82 11.70 -9.37
N PHE A 166 21.78 11.75 -8.46
CA PHE A 166 21.79 12.66 -7.32
C PHE A 166 22.78 13.81 -7.55
N TYR A 167 22.26 15.00 -7.78
CA TYR A 167 23.05 16.24 -7.90
C TYR A 167 23.74 16.60 -6.59
N ARG A 168 25.08 16.71 -6.59
CA ARG A 168 25.90 17.09 -5.42
C ARG A 168 26.39 18.54 -5.50
N LYS A 169 26.53 19.05 -6.73
CA LYS A 169 26.88 20.43 -7.08
C LYS A 169 26.16 20.78 -8.38
N THR A 170 26.16 22.06 -8.76
CA THR A 170 25.52 22.57 -9.99
C THR A 170 25.83 21.73 -11.23
N ASP A 171 27.09 21.28 -11.38
CA ASP A 171 27.55 20.52 -12.55
C ASP A 171 28.01 19.08 -12.21
N SER A 172 27.57 18.52 -11.09
CA SER A 172 27.98 17.18 -10.68
C SER A 172 26.81 16.36 -10.16
N ALA A 173 26.58 15.21 -10.79
CA ALA A 173 25.64 14.21 -10.35
C ALA A 173 26.36 12.88 -10.11
N VAL A 174 25.91 12.14 -9.10
CA VAL A 174 26.35 10.78 -8.83
C VAL A 174 25.19 9.83 -9.04
N LEU A 175 25.44 8.70 -9.70
CA LEU A 175 24.44 7.66 -9.83
C LEU A 175 24.36 6.89 -8.51
N GLY A 176 23.15 6.65 -8.02
CA GLY A 176 22.94 5.90 -6.79
C GLY A 176 21.55 5.31 -6.72
N ALA A 177 21.37 4.36 -5.80
CA ALA A 177 20.06 3.77 -5.55
C ALA A 177 19.07 4.86 -5.07
N VAL A 178 17.88 4.85 -5.66
CA VAL A 178 16.78 5.73 -5.24
C VAL A 178 16.34 5.41 -3.81
N ASP A 179 15.67 6.34 -3.13
CA ASP A 179 15.19 6.09 -1.78
C ASP A 179 14.27 4.87 -1.71
N GLN A 180 14.31 4.14 -0.60
CA GLN A 180 13.53 2.92 -0.39
C GLN A 180 12.01 3.14 -0.59
N SER A 181 11.50 4.34 -0.29
CA SER A 181 10.09 4.68 -0.51
C SER A 181 9.67 4.75 -1.98
N ILE A 182 10.63 4.81 -2.91
CA ILE A 182 10.40 4.79 -4.35
C ILE A 182 11.12 3.62 -5.05
N GLN A 183 11.59 2.60 -4.32
CA GLN A 183 12.06 1.36 -4.93
C GLN A 183 10.88 0.52 -5.44
N LEU A 184 11.07 -0.17 -6.57
CA LEU A 184 10.01 -0.98 -7.18
C LEU A 184 9.85 -2.32 -6.45
N GLY A 185 10.98 -2.92 -6.06
CA GLY A 185 11.07 -4.13 -5.25
C GLY A 185 11.76 -3.86 -3.92
N ASP A 186 11.58 -4.75 -2.95
CA ASP A 186 12.43 -4.77 -1.75
C ASP A 186 13.51 -5.85 -1.81
N GLY A 187 13.48 -6.75 -2.79
CA GLY A 187 14.50 -7.79 -2.99
C GLY A 187 14.34 -9.02 -2.10
N GLY A 188 13.35 -9.04 -1.20
CA GLY A 188 13.06 -10.17 -0.32
C GLY A 188 11.91 -11.04 -0.81
N THR A 189 12.01 -12.35 -0.53
CA THR A 189 10.85 -13.24 -0.59
C THR A 189 10.09 -13.11 0.73
N GLY A 190 8.77 -12.96 0.67
CA GLY A 190 7.93 -12.80 1.86
C GLY A 190 6.67 -13.65 1.81
N PHE A 191 6.02 -13.81 2.95
CA PHE A 191 4.75 -14.51 3.09
C PHE A 191 3.65 -13.52 3.42
N THR A 192 2.50 -13.66 2.77
CA THR A 192 1.35 -12.79 3.00
C THR A 192 0.22 -13.54 3.66
N PHE A 193 -0.39 -12.91 4.66
CA PHE A 193 -1.61 -13.35 5.30
C PHE A 193 -2.70 -12.32 5.02
N GLU A 194 -3.83 -12.79 4.50
CA GLU A 194 -4.92 -11.93 4.05
C GLU A 194 -6.24 -12.38 4.69
N LEU A 195 -7.05 -11.42 5.08
CA LEU A 195 -8.37 -11.61 5.66
C LEU A 195 -9.34 -10.70 4.91
N ASN A 196 -10.45 -11.25 4.42
CA ASN A 196 -11.57 -10.46 3.93
C ASN A 196 -12.85 -10.95 4.60
N SER A 197 -13.69 -10.05 5.07
CA SER A 197 -14.96 -10.41 5.71
C SER A 197 -16.08 -9.46 5.29
N PHE A 198 -17.30 -9.98 5.28
CA PHE A 198 -18.49 -9.16 5.10
C PHE A 198 -19.64 -9.72 5.91
N TYR A 199 -20.55 -8.83 6.30
CA TYR A 199 -21.80 -9.17 6.97
C TYR A 199 -22.92 -8.22 6.54
N ASN A 200 -24.00 -8.76 6.00
CA ASN A 200 -25.19 -8.04 5.56
C ASN A 200 -26.24 -8.07 6.68
N PHE A 201 -26.49 -6.93 7.32
CA PHE A 201 -27.57 -6.77 8.31
C PHE A 201 -28.95 -6.82 7.65
N SER A 202 -29.04 -6.29 6.42
CA SER A 202 -30.24 -6.31 5.59
C SER A 202 -29.86 -6.36 4.11
N HIS A 203 -30.85 -6.41 3.22
CA HIS A 203 -30.62 -6.31 1.77
C HIS A 203 -30.04 -4.96 1.32
N LYS A 204 -30.02 -3.94 2.19
CA LYS A 204 -29.53 -2.60 1.87
C LYS A 204 -28.31 -2.18 2.67
N VAL A 205 -28.05 -2.79 3.82
CA VAL A 205 -26.99 -2.37 4.75
C VAL A 205 -26.14 -3.56 5.12
N GLY A 206 -24.82 -3.41 4.97
CA GLY A 206 -23.82 -4.38 5.38
C GLY A 206 -22.59 -3.71 5.97
N ALA A 207 -21.69 -4.53 6.49
CA ALA A 207 -20.35 -4.16 6.94
C ALA A 207 -19.33 -5.03 6.23
N TYR A 208 -18.10 -4.51 6.11
CA TYR A 208 -16.96 -5.26 5.60
C TYR A 208 -15.74 -5.02 6.49
N GLY A 209 -14.86 -6.01 6.50
CA GLY A 209 -13.56 -5.95 7.14
C GLY A 209 -12.50 -6.55 6.24
N GLY A 210 -11.26 -6.10 6.38
CA GLY A 210 -10.13 -6.74 5.75
C GLY A 210 -8.83 -6.46 6.49
N ALA A 211 -7.93 -7.43 6.48
CA ALA A 211 -6.60 -7.30 7.03
C ALA A 211 -5.59 -7.95 6.08
N PHE A 212 -4.38 -7.41 6.07
CA PHE A 212 -3.25 -7.88 5.28
C PHE A 212 -2.00 -7.72 6.13
N TYR A 213 -1.16 -8.75 6.13
CA TYR A 213 0.17 -8.69 6.72
C TYR A 213 1.16 -9.41 5.79
N LEU A 214 2.26 -8.74 5.46
CA LEU A 214 3.41 -9.28 4.76
C LEU A 214 4.53 -9.45 5.78
N VAL A 215 4.98 -10.70 5.93
CA VAL A 215 6.16 -11.09 6.70
C VAL A 215 7.32 -11.26 5.73
N ASN A 216 8.43 -10.60 5.98
CA ASN A 216 9.68 -10.70 5.23
C ASN A 216 10.77 -11.27 6.13
N PRO A 217 11.14 -12.56 5.98
CA PRO A 217 12.16 -13.18 6.82
C PRO A 217 13.60 -12.65 6.62
N GLY A 218 13.83 -11.80 5.62
CA GLY A 218 15.14 -11.22 5.37
C GLY A 218 15.20 -9.81 5.95
N GLU A 219 16.31 -9.43 6.58
CA GLU A 219 16.45 -8.12 7.21
C GLU A 219 16.79 -7.00 6.20
N VAL A 220 17.75 -7.25 5.31
CA VAL A 220 18.33 -6.26 4.39
C VAL A 220 18.58 -6.83 2.99
N ASN A 221 18.56 -5.96 1.97
CA ASN A 221 18.74 -6.36 0.56
C ASN A 221 20.10 -5.96 -0.03
N GLY A 222 21.01 -5.40 0.78
CA GLY A 222 22.36 -4.98 0.36
C GLY A 222 22.42 -3.71 -0.51
N THR A 223 21.28 -3.08 -0.83
CA THR A 223 21.24 -1.86 -1.65
C THR A 223 21.60 -0.65 -0.81
N SER A 224 22.56 0.14 -1.26
CA SER A 224 23.06 1.25 -0.46
C SER A 224 22.02 2.37 -0.22
N THR A 225 21.87 2.79 1.04
CA THR A 225 21.08 3.97 1.42
C THR A 225 21.82 5.29 1.16
N SER A 226 23.12 5.23 0.80
CA SER A 226 23.98 6.41 0.67
C SER A 226 23.86 7.12 -0.67
N ARG A 227 23.02 6.63 -1.61
CA ARG A 227 22.66 7.33 -2.86
C ARG A 227 23.89 7.74 -3.69
N GLY A 228 24.83 6.79 -3.85
CA GLY A 228 26.08 6.99 -4.57
C GLY A 228 27.18 7.73 -3.79
N ALA A 229 26.94 8.13 -2.54
CA ALA A 229 27.99 8.60 -1.64
C ALA A 229 28.60 7.44 -0.84
N THR A 230 29.78 7.65 -0.26
CA THR A 230 30.40 6.69 0.66
C THR A 230 29.60 6.62 1.97
N PRO A 231 29.19 5.42 2.41
CA PRO A 231 28.53 5.25 3.70
C PRO A 231 29.39 5.76 4.86
N SER A 232 28.75 6.36 5.87
CA SER A 232 29.46 6.77 7.08
C SER A 232 29.85 5.55 7.91
N THR A 233 30.92 5.66 8.70
CA THR A 233 31.35 4.59 9.62
C THR A 233 30.27 4.22 10.64
N THR A 234 29.46 5.20 11.05
CA THR A 234 28.27 4.99 11.89
C THR A 234 27.20 4.18 11.16
N ALA A 235 26.93 4.49 9.88
CA ALA A 235 25.92 3.77 9.10
C ALA A 235 26.28 2.28 8.95
N ILE A 236 27.56 2.00 8.63
CA ILE A 236 28.10 0.64 8.55
C ILE A 236 28.02 -0.07 9.90
N LYS A 237 28.40 0.60 11.00
CA LYS A 237 28.37 0.02 12.35
C LYS A 237 26.96 -0.41 12.77
N TYR A 238 25.94 0.35 12.38
CA TYR A 238 24.54 0.08 12.72
C TYR A 238 23.75 -0.57 11.58
N ASN A 239 24.41 -1.02 10.51
CA ASN A 239 23.77 -1.68 9.35
C ASN A 239 22.63 -0.85 8.72
N THR A 240 22.77 0.47 8.76
CA THR A 240 21.82 1.43 8.13
C THR A 240 22.34 1.97 6.80
N ASP A 241 23.49 1.48 6.36
CA ASP A 241 24.09 1.78 5.06
C ASP A 241 23.44 1.00 3.91
N VAL A 242 22.60 0.01 4.23
CA VAL A 242 21.83 -0.80 3.28
C VAL A 242 20.32 -0.72 3.56
N MET A 243 19.50 -0.92 2.52
CA MET A 243 18.04 -0.85 2.63
C MET A 243 17.48 -2.10 3.31
N SER A 244 16.46 -1.89 4.15
CA SER A 244 15.73 -2.96 4.81
C SER A 244 14.72 -3.63 3.88
N ILE A 245 14.27 -4.82 4.28
CA ILE A 245 13.16 -5.54 3.66
C ILE A 245 12.00 -5.59 4.67
N PRO A 246 11.28 -4.47 4.88
CA PRO A 246 10.40 -4.31 6.03
C PRO A 246 9.10 -5.09 5.88
N ASP A 247 8.53 -5.53 7.01
CA ASP A 247 7.16 -6.02 7.07
C ASP A 247 6.15 -4.94 6.68
N LEU A 248 4.95 -5.36 6.26
CA LEU A 248 3.90 -4.43 5.81
C LEU A 248 2.53 -4.90 6.28
N PHE A 249 1.76 -3.99 6.88
CA PHE A 249 0.40 -4.30 7.30
C PHE A 249 -0.62 -3.33 6.71
N MET A 250 -1.85 -3.82 6.58
CA MET A 250 -3.03 -3.01 6.30
C MET A 250 -4.24 -3.60 7.01
N ALA A 251 -5.05 -2.76 7.61
CA ALA A 251 -6.36 -3.11 8.15
C ALA A 251 -7.40 -2.11 7.65
N ARG A 252 -8.58 -2.59 7.32
CA ARG A 252 -9.70 -1.74 6.88
C ARG A 252 -11.02 -2.30 7.38
N ALA A 253 -11.94 -1.41 7.71
CA ALA A 253 -13.30 -1.77 8.08
C ALA A 253 -14.25 -0.65 7.67
N GLY A 254 -15.49 -1.01 7.32
CA GLY A 254 -16.45 -0.02 6.89
C GLY A 254 -17.86 -0.57 6.77
N LEU A 255 -18.76 0.33 6.41
CA LEU A 255 -20.16 0.06 6.13
C LEU A 255 -20.44 0.19 4.64
N THR A 256 -21.43 -0.57 4.21
CA THR A 256 -21.90 -0.65 2.84
C THR A 256 -23.39 -0.36 2.79
N TYR A 257 -23.80 0.54 1.89
CA TYR A 257 -25.19 0.84 1.60
C TYR A 257 -25.51 0.55 0.13
N MET A 258 -26.43 -0.38 -0.12
CA MET A 258 -26.79 -0.87 -1.45
C MET A 258 -28.12 -0.26 -1.90
N ILE A 259 -28.10 0.40 -3.06
CA ILE A 259 -29.27 0.94 -3.75
C ILE A 259 -29.31 0.37 -5.18
N LYS A 260 -30.16 -0.62 -5.41
CA LYS A 260 -30.28 -1.31 -6.70
C LYS A 260 -28.91 -1.83 -7.16
N GLN A 261 -28.37 -1.33 -8.28
CA GLN A 261 -27.07 -1.72 -8.84
C GLN A 261 -25.90 -0.89 -8.30
N VAL A 262 -26.15 0.11 -7.46
CA VAL A 262 -25.12 1.00 -6.92
C VAL A 262 -24.88 0.67 -5.46
N THR A 263 -23.61 0.51 -5.10
CA THR A 263 -23.17 0.20 -3.74
C THR A 263 -22.26 1.31 -3.25
N PHE A 264 -22.68 2.02 -2.21
CA PHE A 264 -21.88 3.02 -1.52
C PHE A 264 -21.14 2.37 -0.37
N THR A 265 -19.85 2.65 -0.22
CA THR A 265 -19.05 2.16 0.90
C THR A 265 -18.35 3.34 1.58
N GLY A 266 -18.26 3.27 2.91
CA GLY A 266 -17.53 4.23 3.72
C GLY A 266 -16.84 3.50 4.85
N GLY A 267 -15.58 3.83 5.12
CA GLY A 267 -14.81 3.11 6.11
C GLY A 267 -13.49 3.76 6.46
N ILE A 268 -12.80 3.13 7.39
CA ILE A 268 -11.46 3.47 7.84
C ILE A 268 -10.46 2.48 7.25
N ARG A 269 -9.26 2.97 6.95
CA ARG A 269 -8.11 2.18 6.50
C ARG A 269 -6.89 2.66 7.25
N MET A 270 -6.15 1.71 7.80
CA MET A 270 -4.84 1.89 8.41
C MET A 270 -3.87 1.00 7.66
N GLU A 271 -2.70 1.52 7.33
CA GLU A 271 -1.64 0.76 6.68
C GLU A 271 -0.31 1.30 7.16
N GLY A 272 0.71 0.47 7.28
CA GLY A 272 1.99 0.87 7.87
C GLY A 272 3.10 -0.14 7.57
N LEU A 273 4.33 0.31 7.79
CA LEU A 273 5.46 -0.56 8.07
C LEU A 273 5.59 -0.58 9.61
N PRO A 274 5.66 -1.75 10.26
CA PRO A 274 5.92 -1.82 11.69
C PRO A 274 7.37 -1.34 11.99
N SER A 275 7.63 -0.97 13.24
CA SER A 275 8.99 -0.55 13.67
C SER A 275 9.94 -1.72 13.83
N GLU A 276 9.39 -2.91 14.07
CA GLU A 276 10.10 -4.18 14.24
C GLU A 276 9.41 -5.21 13.34
N ASP A 277 10.20 -6.03 12.68
CA ASP A 277 9.70 -7.11 11.84
C ASP A 277 9.20 -8.26 12.73
N LEU A 278 8.17 -8.99 12.27
CA LEU A 278 7.62 -10.10 13.03
C LEU A 278 8.61 -11.27 13.12
N ILE A 279 9.40 -11.46 12.06
CA ILE A 279 10.44 -12.48 11.94
C ILE A 279 11.60 -11.87 11.14
N GLY A 280 12.81 -11.89 11.72
CA GLY A 280 13.99 -11.21 11.18
C GLY A 280 14.55 -10.32 12.26
#